data_AF-A0A8J8P2U1-F1
#
_entry.id   AF-A0A8J8P2U1-F1
#
_cell.length_a   1.000
_cell.length_b   1.000
_cell.length_c   1.000
_cell.angle_alpha   90.00
_cell.angle_beta   90.00
_cell.angle_gamma   90.00
#
_symmetry.space_group_name_H-M   'P 1'
#
loop_
_entity.id
_entity.type
_entity.pdbx_description
1 polymer ?
#
loop_
_entity_poly.entity_id
_entity_poly.type
_entity_poly.pdbx_seq_one_letter_code
_entity_poly.pdbx_strand_id
1 'polypeptide(L)'
;MRVRANLCQAYHHGLHKRYHEGRELLHKTHLSETIHLQDISNQILYNRAITQLGLSAFRLGLIEECHEVLVDIVQAARLREILAQGVSRMIDKPIEVEKEEIKRQVPYHMHINLQLLDCVYMISAMLLEIPNIAENQYTVNKKVISRNFKKLIEMYDAKAFQLAPENYRDQIVYAAKQLNKSHWQAALDHIFSIKMVSKMPEFSDSPAFRELLTLRFKECALKAFLCRAARTYESFSLESLKNQFELTIGQLLPIVNKMIIKGKIQAHLSLDSTIIIMDEERKVSSEAKELQQLSFQYSEKLEGMIETNEKLIDMLAGGSLYSTYAKEKAAQQAEKAAQYSERQAAKAQQQNQQQNQPAAAGDDGFTNSGARRGAEGDGGNRRGGHKSGERGGRGGKRGGKRDGDGRTADGAKE
;
A
#
# COMPACT_ATOMS: atom_id res chain seq x y z
N MET A 1 -25.62 -3.71 -33.03
CA MET A 1 -26.73 -2.74 -32.90
C MET A 1 -27.26 -2.58 -31.47
N ARG A 2 -27.88 -3.59 -30.84
CA ARG A 2 -28.50 -3.47 -29.49
C ARG A 2 -27.58 -2.83 -28.43
N VAL A 3 -26.35 -3.31 -28.29
CA VAL A 3 -25.32 -2.75 -27.39
C VAL A 3 -25.15 -1.23 -27.59
N ARG A 4 -24.95 -0.79 -28.83
CA ARG A 4 -24.75 0.63 -29.17
C ARG A 4 -25.96 1.50 -28.81
N ALA A 5 -27.18 0.98 -29.02
CA ALA A 5 -28.40 1.69 -28.64
C ALA A 5 -28.49 1.87 -27.12
N ASN A 6 -28.23 0.81 -26.34
CA ASN A 6 -28.22 0.86 -24.88
C ASN A 6 -27.16 1.85 -24.34
N LEU A 7 -25.97 1.89 -24.95
CA LEU A 7 -24.91 2.84 -24.59
C LEU A 7 -25.30 4.30 -24.89
N CYS A 8 -25.93 4.57 -26.03
CA CYS A 8 -26.48 5.90 -26.33
C CYS A 8 -27.58 6.31 -25.34
N GLN A 9 -28.45 5.37 -24.96
CA GLN A 9 -29.50 5.60 -23.96
C GLN A 9 -28.91 5.90 -22.58
N ALA A 10 -27.89 5.14 -22.14
CA ALA A 10 -27.17 5.39 -20.89
C ALA A 10 -26.49 6.77 -20.87
N TYR A 11 -25.87 7.17 -21.99
CA TYR A 11 -25.29 8.51 -22.15
C TYR A 11 -26.36 9.62 -22.05
N HIS A 12 -27.53 9.42 -22.66
CA HIS A 12 -28.66 10.35 -22.57
C HIS A 12 -29.21 10.45 -21.14
N HIS A 13 -29.38 9.35 -20.42
CA HIS A 13 -29.76 9.36 -18.99
C HIS A 13 -28.76 10.16 -18.13
N GLY A 14 -27.46 10.00 -18.37
CA GLY A 14 -26.40 10.75 -17.71
C GLY A 14 -26.36 12.26 -18.06
N LEU A 15 -26.82 12.66 -19.25
CA LEU A 15 -27.02 14.08 -19.58
C LEU A 15 -28.17 14.69 -18.77
N HIS A 16 -29.29 13.97 -18.65
CA HIS A 16 -30.51 14.44 -17.98
C HIS A 16 -30.53 14.23 -16.46
N LYS A 17 -29.37 14.05 -15.81
CA LYS A 17 -29.21 13.82 -14.36
C LYS A 17 -29.94 12.57 -13.82
N ARG A 18 -30.31 11.61 -14.69
CA ARG A 18 -30.99 10.36 -14.32
C ARG A 18 -29.99 9.24 -14.08
N TYR A 19 -29.14 9.44 -13.06
CA TYR A 19 -28.04 8.52 -12.74
C TYR A 19 -28.52 7.10 -12.46
N HIS A 20 -29.56 6.93 -11.64
CA HIS A 20 -30.07 5.61 -11.25
C HIS A 20 -30.59 4.80 -12.44
N GLU A 21 -31.40 5.41 -13.33
CA GLU A 21 -31.87 4.78 -14.57
C GLU A 21 -30.69 4.36 -15.48
N GLY A 22 -29.69 5.23 -15.62
CA GLY A 22 -28.50 4.94 -16.43
C GLY A 22 -27.62 3.82 -15.86
N ARG A 23 -27.40 3.82 -14.53
CA ARG A 23 -26.66 2.77 -13.82
C ARG A 23 -27.36 1.43 -13.91
N GLU A 24 -28.67 1.40 -13.65
CA GLU A 24 -29.48 0.19 -13.72
C GLU A 24 -29.50 -0.39 -15.14
N LEU A 25 -29.57 0.46 -16.17
CA LEU A 25 -29.47 0.03 -17.56
C LEU A 25 -28.12 -0.63 -17.90
N LEU A 26 -27.00 -0.09 -17.39
CA LEU A 26 -25.68 -0.70 -17.58
C LEU A 26 -25.53 -2.03 -16.82
N HIS A 27 -26.06 -2.12 -15.59
CA HIS A 27 -26.05 -3.35 -14.80
C HIS A 27 -26.92 -4.45 -15.45
N LYS A 28 -28.17 -4.15 -15.81
CA LYS A 28 -29.12 -5.08 -16.48
C LYS A 28 -28.60 -5.68 -17.79
N THR A 29 -27.63 -5.02 -18.42
CA THR A 29 -27.09 -5.42 -19.72
C THR A 29 -25.73 -6.11 -19.62
N HIS A 30 -25.19 -6.31 -18.40
CA HIS A 30 -23.88 -6.92 -18.13
C HIS A 30 -22.75 -6.36 -19.03
N LEU A 31 -22.85 -5.07 -19.36
CA LEU A 31 -21.97 -4.48 -20.35
C LEU A 31 -20.53 -4.46 -19.84
N SER A 32 -20.30 -4.15 -18.56
CA SER A 32 -18.99 -4.15 -17.88
C SER A 32 -18.14 -5.38 -18.20
N GLU A 33 -18.73 -6.57 -18.21
CA GLU A 33 -18.05 -7.84 -18.49
C GLU A 33 -17.85 -8.08 -20.00
N THR A 34 -18.78 -7.58 -20.83
CA THR A 34 -18.87 -7.89 -22.27
C THR A 34 -18.02 -6.95 -23.15
N ILE A 35 -17.66 -5.76 -22.67
CA ILE A 35 -17.08 -4.69 -23.51
C ILE A 35 -15.72 -5.01 -24.11
N HIS A 36 -14.88 -5.79 -23.42
CA HIS A 36 -13.58 -6.20 -23.95
C HIS A 36 -13.72 -7.01 -25.26
N LEU A 37 -14.86 -7.68 -25.47
CA LEU A 37 -15.19 -8.44 -26.67
C LEU A 37 -15.91 -7.61 -27.76
N GLN A 38 -16.22 -6.34 -27.49
CA GLN A 38 -16.92 -5.46 -28.43
C GLN A 38 -15.95 -4.60 -29.24
N ASP A 39 -16.40 -4.14 -30.43
CA ASP A 39 -15.65 -3.22 -31.29
C ASP A 39 -15.11 -2.01 -30.51
N ILE A 40 -13.91 -1.56 -30.85
CA ILE A 40 -13.23 -0.41 -30.22
C ILE A 40 -14.11 0.85 -30.24
N SER A 41 -14.92 1.07 -31.29
CA SER A 41 -15.89 2.19 -31.34
C SER A 41 -17.02 2.09 -30.31
N ASN A 42 -17.40 0.88 -29.88
CA ASN A 42 -18.37 0.67 -28.80
C ASN A 42 -17.69 0.77 -27.43
N GLN A 43 -16.42 0.36 -27.30
CA GLN A 43 -15.60 0.58 -26.10
C GLN A 43 -15.44 2.10 -25.80
N ILE A 44 -15.09 2.90 -26.82
CA ILE A 44 -15.02 4.37 -26.72
C ILE A 44 -16.37 4.95 -26.29
N LEU A 45 -17.48 4.47 -26.87
CA LEU A 45 -18.83 4.94 -26.51
C LEU A 45 -19.19 4.58 -25.06
N TYR A 46 -18.79 3.40 -24.56
CA TYR A 46 -18.95 3.02 -23.16
C TYR A 46 -18.15 3.89 -22.21
N ASN A 47 -16.86 4.11 -22.47
CA ASN A 47 -16.02 4.97 -21.64
C ASN A 47 -16.62 6.37 -21.52
N ARG A 48 -17.18 6.89 -22.61
CA ARG A 48 -17.92 8.17 -22.63
C ARG A 48 -19.25 8.11 -21.88
N ALA A 49 -20.00 7.01 -21.96
CA ALA A 49 -21.23 6.78 -21.20
C ALA A 49 -20.96 6.73 -19.68
N ILE A 50 -19.95 5.97 -19.24
CA ILE A 50 -19.47 5.96 -17.85
C ILE A 50 -19.05 7.36 -17.41
N THR A 51 -18.21 8.05 -18.20
CA THR A 51 -17.75 9.40 -17.88
C THR A 51 -18.94 10.35 -17.64
N GLN A 52 -19.95 10.30 -18.51
CA GLN A 52 -21.15 11.12 -18.39
C GLN A 52 -22.02 10.71 -17.19
N LEU A 53 -22.09 9.42 -16.84
CA LEU A 53 -22.79 8.94 -15.65
C LEU A 53 -22.07 9.34 -14.36
N GLY A 54 -20.74 9.28 -14.29
CA GLY A 54 -19.96 9.77 -13.16
C GLY A 54 -20.15 11.27 -12.94
N LEU A 55 -20.11 12.08 -14.02
CA LEU A 55 -20.48 13.49 -13.97
C LEU A 55 -21.93 13.69 -13.49
N SER A 56 -22.87 12.82 -13.88
CA SER A 56 -24.26 12.85 -13.39
C SER A 56 -24.39 12.52 -11.89
N ALA A 57 -23.59 11.57 -11.36
CA ALA A 57 -23.53 11.26 -9.94
C ALA A 57 -23.00 12.46 -9.13
N PHE A 58 -21.97 13.14 -9.62
CA PHE A 58 -21.46 14.37 -9.00
C PHE A 58 -22.53 15.46 -8.91
N ARG A 59 -23.28 15.69 -10.00
CA ARG A 59 -24.39 16.66 -10.07
C ARG A 59 -25.54 16.36 -9.09
N LEU A 60 -25.71 15.10 -8.69
CA LEU A 60 -26.65 14.65 -7.66
C LEU A 60 -26.03 14.61 -6.24
N GLY A 61 -24.78 15.04 -6.07
CA GLY A 61 -24.08 15.02 -4.78
C GLY A 61 -23.77 13.61 -4.25
N LEU A 62 -23.75 12.60 -5.13
CA LEU A 62 -23.37 11.21 -4.83
C LEU A 62 -21.84 11.06 -5.00
N ILE A 63 -21.09 11.59 -4.04
CA ILE A 63 -19.63 11.72 -4.13
C ILE A 63 -18.91 10.35 -4.08
N GLU A 64 -19.40 9.41 -3.26
CA GLU A 64 -18.86 8.04 -3.14
C GLU A 64 -18.95 7.32 -4.52
N GLU A 65 -20.16 7.22 -5.07
CA GLU A 65 -20.46 6.65 -6.39
C GLU A 65 -19.73 7.36 -7.55
N CYS A 66 -19.65 8.69 -7.51
CA CYS A 66 -18.90 9.48 -8.50
C CYS A 66 -17.41 9.10 -8.50
N HIS A 67 -16.81 8.86 -7.34
CA HIS A 67 -15.42 8.47 -7.25
C HIS A 67 -15.22 7.06 -7.80
N GLU A 68 -16.01 6.09 -7.34
CA GLU A 68 -15.94 4.69 -7.81
C GLU A 68 -16.03 4.57 -9.33
N VAL A 69 -17.00 5.25 -9.95
CA VAL A 69 -17.24 5.22 -11.41
C VAL A 69 -16.13 5.92 -12.21
N LEU A 70 -15.42 6.90 -11.63
CA LEU A 70 -14.40 7.69 -12.34
C LEU A 70 -12.95 7.25 -12.05
N VAL A 71 -12.70 6.46 -11.00
CA VAL A 71 -11.36 5.95 -10.64
C VAL A 71 -10.69 5.28 -11.83
N ASP A 72 -11.34 4.30 -12.48
CA ASP A 72 -10.70 3.52 -13.55
C ASP A 72 -10.38 4.37 -14.79
N ILE A 73 -11.27 5.32 -15.12
CA ILE A 73 -11.10 6.20 -16.28
C ILE A 73 -9.99 7.23 -16.06
N VAL A 74 -9.94 7.86 -14.87
CA VAL A 74 -8.99 8.96 -14.60
C VAL A 74 -7.63 8.45 -14.12
N GLN A 75 -7.55 7.28 -13.48
CA GLN A 75 -6.25 6.65 -13.15
C GLN A 75 -5.59 6.01 -14.38
N ALA A 76 -6.34 5.71 -15.45
CA ALA A 76 -5.75 5.26 -16.70
C ALA A 76 -4.90 6.37 -17.36
N ALA A 77 -3.60 6.08 -17.53
CA ALA A 77 -2.60 7.03 -18.05
C ALA A 77 -2.92 7.60 -19.47
N ARG A 78 -3.87 6.99 -20.18
CA ARG A 78 -4.24 7.29 -21.58
C ARG A 78 -5.65 7.92 -21.72
N LEU A 79 -6.14 8.64 -20.71
CA LEU A 79 -7.47 9.28 -20.67
C LEU A 79 -7.90 9.98 -21.98
N ARG A 80 -6.99 10.72 -22.64
CA ARG A 80 -7.24 11.41 -23.93
C ARG A 80 -7.61 10.45 -25.06
N GLU A 81 -6.98 9.29 -25.10
CA GLU A 81 -7.13 8.28 -26.14
C GLU A 81 -8.33 7.36 -25.84
N ILE A 82 -8.53 7.02 -24.56
CA ILE A 82 -9.66 6.21 -24.04
C ILE A 82 -11.02 6.85 -24.36
N LEU A 83 -11.08 8.19 -24.40
CA LEU A 83 -12.28 8.97 -24.78
C LEU A 83 -12.29 9.41 -26.26
N ALA A 84 -11.26 9.02 -27.04
CA ALA A 84 -11.05 9.35 -28.45
C ALA A 84 -11.05 10.87 -28.78
N GLN A 85 -10.46 11.68 -27.88
CA GLN A 85 -10.39 13.14 -28.01
C GLN A 85 -8.99 13.66 -28.40
N GLY A 86 -8.01 12.75 -28.55
CA GLY A 86 -6.70 13.06 -29.11
C GLY A 86 -5.79 11.84 -29.09
N VAL A 87 -4.75 11.84 -29.93
CA VAL A 87 -3.70 10.81 -29.93
C VAL A 87 -2.57 11.22 -28.98
N SER A 88 -2.05 10.27 -28.20
CA SER A 88 -0.75 10.45 -27.56
C SER A 88 0.34 10.13 -28.59
N ARG A 89 1.09 11.16 -29.02
CA ARG A 89 2.26 11.00 -29.88
C ARG A 89 3.38 10.35 -29.07
N MET A 90 3.46 9.03 -29.12
CA MET A 90 4.65 8.30 -28.69
C MET A 90 5.61 8.15 -29.87
N ILE A 91 6.90 8.26 -29.61
CA ILE A 91 7.96 8.26 -30.63
C ILE A 91 8.02 6.92 -31.37
N ASP A 92 7.60 5.83 -30.73
CA ASP A 92 7.65 4.45 -31.24
C ASP A 92 6.31 3.92 -31.81
N LYS A 93 5.27 4.76 -31.93
CA LYS A 93 3.98 4.32 -32.50
C LYS A 93 4.07 4.18 -34.03
N PRO A 94 3.66 3.04 -34.63
CA PRO A 94 3.60 2.92 -36.08
C PRO A 94 2.53 3.85 -36.67
N ILE A 95 2.91 4.56 -37.73
CA ILE A 95 2.14 5.64 -38.39
C ILE A 95 0.75 5.16 -38.88
N GLU A 96 0.60 3.87 -39.19
CA GLU A 96 -0.66 3.28 -39.63
C GLU A 96 -1.69 3.20 -38.48
N VAL A 97 -1.25 2.81 -37.28
CA VAL A 97 -2.11 2.79 -36.08
C VAL A 97 -2.50 4.21 -35.69
N GLU A 98 -1.59 5.19 -35.80
CA GLU A 98 -1.94 6.61 -35.57
C GLU A 98 -2.98 7.12 -36.58
N LYS A 99 -2.86 6.77 -37.87
CA LYS A 99 -3.88 7.12 -38.90
C LYS A 99 -5.24 6.51 -38.58
N GLU A 100 -5.30 5.31 -38.02
CA GLU A 100 -6.56 4.70 -37.58
C GLU A 100 -7.09 5.30 -36.27
N GLU A 101 -6.24 5.59 -35.29
CA GLU A 101 -6.63 6.31 -34.06
C GLU A 101 -7.21 7.70 -34.40
N ILE A 102 -6.63 8.43 -35.38
CA ILE A 102 -7.15 9.71 -35.89
C ILE A 102 -8.52 9.52 -36.55
N LYS A 103 -8.70 8.53 -37.43
CA LYS A 103 -10.00 8.24 -38.07
C LYS A 103 -11.11 7.87 -37.07
N ARG A 104 -10.75 7.38 -35.88
CA ARG A 104 -11.67 6.99 -34.79
C ARG A 104 -11.99 8.13 -33.81
N GLN A 105 -11.38 9.31 -33.98
CA GLN A 105 -11.66 10.46 -33.10
C GLN A 105 -13.09 10.96 -33.22
N VAL A 106 -13.65 11.39 -32.08
CA VAL A 106 -14.95 12.07 -32.07
C VAL A 106 -14.81 13.54 -32.51
N PRO A 107 -15.81 14.12 -33.20
CA PRO A 107 -15.84 15.55 -33.52
C PRO A 107 -15.80 16.43 -32.27
N TYR A 108 -15.26 17.66 -32.40
CA TYR A 108 -15.05 18.58 -31.26
C TYR A 108 -16.31 18.90 -30.45
N HIS A 109 -17.48 19.02 -31.10
CA HIS A 109 -18.76 19.24 -30.42
C HIS A 109 -19.23 18.05 -29.57
N MET A 110 -18.60 16.88 -29.69
CA MET A 110 -18.80 15.72 -28.81
C MET A 110 -17.71 15.59 -27.73
N HIS A 111 -16.75 16.52 -27.62
CA HIS A 111 -15.69 16.42 -26.62
C HIS A 111 -16.22 16.74 -25.22
N ILE A 112 -15.83 15.91 -24.25
CA ILE A 112 -16.08 16.14 -22.82
C ILE A 112 -14.84 16.84 -22.28
N ASN A 113 -14.99 17.99 -21.59
CA ASN A 113 -13.84 18.74 -21.08
C ASN A 113 -13.03 17.91 -20.06
N LEU A 114 -11.83 17.48 -20.45
CA LEU A 114 -10.96 16.64 -19.63
C LEU A 114 -10.45 17.34 -18.36
N GLN A 115 -10.28 18.67 -18.38
CA GLN A 115 -9.91 19.42 -17.19
C GLN A 115 -11.06 19.49 -16.18
N LEU A 116 -12.30 19.56 -16.68
CA LEU A 116 -13.49 19.48 -15.82
C LEU A 116 -13.61 18.08 -15.20
N LEU A 117 -13.38 17.03 -15.98
CA LEU A 117 -13.40 15.65 -15.50
C LEU A 117 -12.36 15.39 -14.40
N ASP A 118 -11.10 15.81 -14.64
CA ASP A 118 -10.02 15.72 -13.63
C ASP A 118 -10.36 16.53 -12.38
N CYS A 119 -10.91 17.74 -12.54
CA CYS A 119 -11.37 18.57 -11.41
C CYS A 119 -12.47 17.88 -10.58
N VAL A 120 -13.51 17.34 -11.21
CA VAL A 120 -14.61 16.63 -10.53
C VAL A 120 -14.11 15.38 -9.82
N TYR A 121 -13.24 14.60 -10.47
CA TYR A 121 -12.60 13.44 -9.85
C TYR A 121 -11.76 13.83 -8.63
N MET A 122 -10.95 14.88 -8.74
CA MET A 122 -10.07 15.34 -7.66
C MET A 122 -10.84 15.96 -6.49
N ILE A 123 -11.95 16.68 -6.73
CA ILE A 123 -12.86 17.15 -5.66
C ILE A 123 -13.52 15.96 -4.96
N SER A 124 -13.95 14.95 -5.71
CA SER A 124 -14.58 13.75 -5.15
C SER A 124 -13.59 12.93 -4.32
N ALA A 125 -12.37 12.74 -4.84
CA ALA A 125 -11.27 12.11 -4.11
C ALA A 125 -10.94 12.88 -2.82
N MET A 126 -10.82 14.21 -2.89
CA MET A 126 -10.52 15.07 -1.73
C MET A 126 -11.53 14.88 -0.57
N LEU A 127 -12.83 14.85 -0.88
CA LEU A 127 -13.90 14.70 0.11
C LEU A 127 -13.94 13.31 0.77
N LEU A 128 -13.40 12.29 0.12
CA LEU A 128 -13.29 10.93 0.67
C LEU A 128 -11.95 10.71 1.38
N GLU A 129 -10.85 11.22 0.80
CA GLU A 129 -9.50 11.03 1.33
C GLU A 129 -9.26 11.84 2.60
N ILE A 130 -9.76 13.08 2.75
CA ILE A 130 -9.42 13.91 3.92
C ILE A 130 -9.92 13.31 5.25
N PRO A 131 -11.19 12.89 5.40
CA PRO A 131 -11.64 12.20 6.62
C PRO A 131 -10.87 10.89 6.88
N ASN A 132 -10.54 10.16 5.81
CA ASN A 132 -9.82 8.90 5.87
C ASN A 132 -8.32 9.06 6.19
N ILE A 133 -7.70 10.18 5.78
CA ILE A 133 -6.36 10.59 6.17
C ILE A 133 -6.36 10.99 7.65
N ALA A 134 -7.34 11.78 8.09
CA ALA A 134 -7.48 12.18 9.51
C ALA A 134 -7.66 10.98 10.46
N GLU A 135 -8.35 9.94 10.01
CA GLU A 135 -8.53 8.67 10.73
C GLU A 135 -7.25 7.80 10.72
N ASN A 136 -6.61 7.63 9.56
CA ASN A 136 -5.49 6.71 9.37
C ASN A 136 -4.09 7.37 9.47
N GLN A 137 -3.95 8.51 10.16
CA GLN A 137 -2.65 9.19 10.30
C GLN A 137 -1.57 8.25 10.90
N TYR A 138 -1.98 7.38 11.83
CA TYR A 138 -1.09 6.55 12.66
C TYR A 138 -1.25 5.04 12.43
N THR A 139 -2.29 4.60 11.71
CA THR A 139 -2.56 3.17 11.49
C THR A 139 -1.77 2.58 10.33
N VAL A 140 -1.28 1.34 10.47
CA VAL A 140 -0.48 0.61 9.47
C VAL A 140 -1.16 0.56 8.11
N ASN A 141 -2.42 0.12 8.09
CA ASN A 141 -3.20 -0.06 6.88
C ASN A 141 -3.82 1.25 6.41
N LYS A 142 -2.97 2.14 5.90
CA LYS A 142 -3.38 3.35 5.17
C LYS A 142 -4.15 2.94 3.92
N LYS A 143 -5.48 2.82 4.04
CA LYS A 143 -6.39 2.61 2.91
C LYS A 143 -6.37 3.84 2.00
N VAL A 144 -5.43 3.88 1.06
CA VAL A 144 -5.36 4.94 0.04
C VAL A 144 -6.50 4.71 -0.95
N ILE A 145 -7.42 5.67 -1.03
CA ILE A 145 -8.61 5.58 -1.88
C ILE A 145 -8.22 6.06 -3.30
N SER A 146 -7.45 7.15 -3.38
CA SER A 146 -6.95 7.73 -4.63
C SER A 146 -5.43 7.92 -4.60
N ARG A 147 -4.70 7.00 -5.24
CA ARG A 147 -3.25 7.10 -5.39
C ARG A 147 -2.82 8.39 -6.08
N ASN A 148 -3.64 8.91 -7.01
CA ASN A 148 -3.35 10.13 -7.75
C ASN A 148 -3.47 11.40 -6.87
N PHE A 149 -4.50 11.47 -6.02
CA PHE A 149 -4.68 12.61 -5.11
C PHE A 149 -3.60 12.65 -4.03
N LYS A 150 -3.31 11.51 -3.39
CA LYS A 150 -2.22 11.39 -2.40
C LYS A 150 -0.86 11.79 -2.97
N LYS A 151 -0.47 11.25 -4.15
CA LYS A 151 0.76 11.66 -4.84
C LYS A 151 0.80 13.15 -5.14
N LEU A 152 -0.34 13.74 -5.50
CA LEU A 152 -0.42 15.18 -5.77
C LEU A 152 -0.20 16.00 -4.50
N ILE A 153 -0.73 15.61 -3.33
CA ILE A 153 -0.38 16.26 -2.05
C ILE A 153 1.12 16.10 -1.75
N GLU A 154 1.67 14.89 -1.84
CA GLU A 154 3.10 14.62 -1.58
C GLU A 154 4.02 15.47 -2.49
N MET A 155 3.69 15.61 -3.77
CA MET A 155 4.42 16.47 -4.71
C MET A 155 4.31 17.97 -4.39
N TYR A 156 3.29 18.41 -3.65
CA TYR A 156 3.14 19.82 -3.25
C TYR A 156 3.76 20.11 -1.88
N ASP A 157 3.78 19.13 -0.97
CA ASP A 157 4.47 19.24 0.30
C ASP A 157 5.99 19.08 0.15
N ALA A 158 6.46 18.35 -0.87
CA ALA A 158 7.87 18.29 -1.26
C ALA A 158 8.39 19.59 -1.93
N LYS A 159 7.53 20.51 -2.35
CA LYS A 159 7.95 21.82 -2.90
C LYS A 159 8.32 22.76 -1.76
N ALA A 160 9.58 23.18 -1.72
CA ALA A 160 10.08 24.15 -0.74
C ALA A 160 9.36 25.51 -0.77
N PHE A 161 8.83 25.92 -1.94
CA PHE A 161 8.07 27.16 -2.10
C PHE A 161 6.64 26.87 -2.56
N GLN A 162 5.67 27.35 -1.77
CA GLN A 162 4.24 27.26 -2.07
C GLN A 162 3.78 28.62 -2.63
N LEU A 163 3.79 28.74 -3.96
CA LEU A 163 3.31 29.92 -4.69
C LEU A 163 1.79 30.03 -4.66
N ALA A 164 1.26 31.24 -4.90
CA ALA A 164 -0.18 31.46 -4.98
C ALA A 164 -0.85 30.54 -6.02
N PRO A 165 -2.07 30.03 -5.76
CA PRO A 165 -2.70 29.02 -6.60
C PRO A 165 -3.25 29.59 -7.91
N GLU A 166 -2.57 29.30 -9.03
CA GLU A 166 -3.01 29.70 -10.37
C GLU A 166 -3.75 28.57 -11.11
N ASN A 167 -3.34 27.32 -10.88
CA ASN A 167 -3.91 26.14 -11.52
C ASN A 167 -5.08 25.57 -10.71
N TYR A 168 -6.03 24.90 -11.39
CA TYR A 168 -7.14 24.22 -10.70
C TYR A 168 -6.65 23.14 -9.73
N ARG A 169 -5.52 22.48 -10.05
CA ARG A 169 -4.86 21.52 -9.14
C ARG A 169 -4.28 22.19 -7.89
N ASP A 170 -3.74 23.40 -8.01
CA ASP A 170 -3.23 24.16 -6.86
C ASP A 170 -4.41 24.51 -5.93
N GLN A 171 -5.48 25.10 -6.48
CA GLN A 171 -6.68 25.48 -5.73
C GLN A 171 -7.27 24.29 -4.95
N ILE A 172 -7.29 23.09 -5.55
CA ILE A 172 -7.74 21.87 -4.86
C ILE A 172 -6.80 21.47 -3.72
N VAL A 173 -5.47 21.60 -3.86
CA VAL A 173 -4.51 21.34 -2.75
C VAL A 173 -4.68 22.35 -1.61
N TYR A 174 -4.86 23.63 -1.93
CA TYR A 174 -5.13 24.65 -0.91
C TYR A 174 -6.47 24.40 -0.20
N ALA A 175 -7.54 24.09 -0.94
CA ALA A 175 -8.81 23.67 -0.37
C ALA A 175 -8.65 22.43 0.53
N ALA A 176 -7.88 21.43 0.11
CA ALA A 176 -7.59 20.24 0.90
C ALA A 176 -6.88 20.56 2.22
N LYS A 177 -5.87 21.45 2.18
CA LYS A 177 -5.14 21.91 3.37
C LYS A 177 -6.06 22.68 4.33
N GLN A 178 -6.98 23.51 3.83
CA GLN A 178 -7.95 24.21 4.68
C GLN A 178 -9.02 23.28 5.25
N LEU A 179 -9.49 22.31 4.48
CA LEU A 179 -10.49 21.32 4.92
C LEU A 179 -9.92 20.37 5.98
N ASN A 180 -8.64 19.99 5.88
CA ASN A 180 -7.92 19.27 6.94
C ASN A 180 -7.78 20.11 8.23
N LYS A 181 -7.64 21.43 8.10
CA LYS A 181 -7.74 22.40 9.22
C LYS A 181 -9.18 22.70 9.64
N SER A 182 -10.19 21.97 9.13
CA SER A 182 -11.63 22.15 9.39
C SER A 182 -12.24 23.51 8.99
N HIS A 183 -11.54 24.34 8.20
CA HIS A 183 -12.06 25.61 7.69
C HIS A 183 -12.84 25.38 6.38
N TRP A 184 -14.13 25.10 6.49
CA TRP A 184 -14.99 24.77 5.34
C TRP A 184 -15.27 25.96 4.42
N GLN A 185 -15.38 27.19 4.95
CA GLN A 185 -15.61 28.42 4.17
C GLN A 185 -14.44 28.68 3.20
N ALA A 186 -13.22 28.81 3.71
CA ALA A 186 -12.03 29.01 2.89
C ALA A 186 -11.80 27.89 1.86
N ALA A 187 -12.13 26.64 2.21
CA ALA A 187 -12.06 25.52 1.26
C ALA A 187 -13.07 25.68 0.10
N LEU A 188 -14.29 26.17 0.37
CA LEU A 188 -15.28 26.47 -0.66
C LEU A 188 -14.87 27.66 -1.53
N ASP A 189 -14.30 28.71 -0.97
CA ASP A 189 -13.84 29.89 -1.73
C ASP A 189 -12.77 29.53 -2.76
N HIS A 190 -11.79 28.70 -2.35
CA HIS A 190 -10.79 28.13 -3.27
C HIS A 190 -11.41 27.30 -4.41
N ILE A 191 -12.53 26.62 -4.17
CA ILE A 191 -13.21 25.79 -5.18
C ILE A 191 -14.10 26.63 -6.10
N PHE A 192 -14.82 27.62 -5.56
CA PHE A 192 -15.62 28.55 -6.36
C PHE A 192 -14.75 29.47 -7.23
N SER A 193 -13.51 29.74 -6.82
CA SER A 193 -12.47 30.39 -7.64
C SER A 193 -12.12 29.60 -8.92
N ILE A 194 -12.38 28.28 -8.95
CA ILE A 194 -12.10 27.44 -10.12
C ILE A 194 -13.09 27.77 -11.24
N LYS A 195 -12.62 28.55 -12.22
CA LYS A 195 -13.36 28.96 -13.45
C LYS A 195 -14.06 27.82 -14.19
N MET A 196 -13.62 26.57 -14.03
CA MET A 196 -14.25 25.39 -14.67
C MET A 196 -15.51 24.92 -13.94
N VAL A 197 -15.58 25.07 -12.61
CA VAL A 197 -16.77 24.73 -11.82
C VAL A 197 -17.88 25.74 -12.10
N SER A 198 -17.54 27.04 -12.11
CA SER A 198 -18.45 28.13 -12.48
C SER A 198 -18.94 28.09 -13.94
N LYS A 199 -18.25 27.39 -14.84
CA LYS A 199 -18.63 27.24 -16.26
C LYS A 199 -19.54 26.05 -16.57
N MET A 200 -19.89 25.20 -15.59
CA MET A 200 -20.92 24.19 -15.83
C MET A 200 -22.28 24.89 -15.94
N PRO A 201 -23.10 24.63 -16.98
CA PRO A 201 -24.40 25.30 -17.16
C PRO A 201 -25.31 25.09 -15.94
N GLU A 202 -25.22 23.92 -15.30
CA GLU A 202 -25.99 23.57 -14.10
C GLU A 202 -25.57 24.35 -12.84
N PHE A 203 -24.40 25.00 -12.88
CA PHE A 203 -23.92 25.91 -11.84
C PHE A 203 -24.55 27.31 -11.98
N SER A 204 -25.04 27.65 -13.19
CA SER A 204 -25.73 28.91 -13.47
C SER A 204 -27.24 28.81 -13.22
N ASP A 205 -27.85 27.66 -13.52
CA ASP A 205 -29.30 27.48 -13.46
C ASP A 205 -29.84 26.98 -12.10
N SER A 206 -28.98 26.43 -11.23
CA SER A 206 -29.45 25.67 -10.06
C SER A 206 -28.65 25.95 -8.77
N PRO A 207 -29.09 26.89 -7.91
CA PRO A 207 -28.43 27.15 -6.62
C PRO A 207 -28.40 25.90 -5.71
N ALA A 208 -29.36 24.99 -5.86
CA ALA A 208 -29.42 23.71 -5.16
C ALA A 208 -28.14 22.86 -5.31
N PHE A 209 -27.41 22.94 -6.45
CA PHE A 209 -26.13 22.23 -6.58
C PHE A 209 -25.02 22.86 -5.73
N ARG A 210 -25.00 24.20 -5.64
CA ARG A 210 -24.06 24.92 -4.77
C ARG A 210 -24.34 24.61 -3.30
N GLU A 211 -25.60 24.63 -2.89
CA GLU A 211 -26.04 24.26 -1.54
C GLU A 211 -25.69 22.81 -1.18
N LEU A 212 -25.94 21.88 -2.11
CA LEU A 212 -25.61 20.45 -1.94
C LEU A 212 -24.10 20.23 -1.82
N LEU A 213 -23.29 20.93 -2.63
CA LEU A 213 -21.84 20.89 -2.51
C LEU A 213 -21.38 21.47 -1.18
N THR A 214 -21.89 22.65 -0.78
CA THR A 214 -21.63 23.24 0.54
C THR A 214 -22.00 22.29 1.69
N LEU A 215 -23.13 21.58 1.60
CA LEU A 215 -23.52 20.57 2.58
C LEU A 215 -22.48 19.43 2.64
N ARG A 216 -22.06 18.87 1.50
CA ARG A 216 -21.02 17.82 1.45
C ARG A 216 -19.67 18.30 2.00
N PHE A 217 -19.31 19.56 1.79
CA PHE A 217 -18.11 20.16 2.39
C PHE A 217 -18.24 20.32 3.91
N LYS A 218 -19.39 20.78 4.41
CA LYS A 218 -19.69 20.83 5.86
C LYS A 218 -19.65 19.43 6.49
N GLU A 219 -20.27 18.43 5.87
CA GLU A 219 -20.20 17.02 6.30
C GLU A 219 -18.76 16.50 6.36
N CYS A 220 -17.94 16.80 5.35
CA CYS A 220 -16.54 16.37 5.29
C CYS A 220 -15.67 17.08 6.34
N ALA A 221 -15.85 18.39 6.51
CA ALA A 221 -15.15 19.19 7.51
C ALA A 221 -15.46 18.71 8.93
N LEU A 222 -16.73 18.40 9.21
CA LEU A 222 -17.17 17.81 10.47
C LEU A 222 -16.52 16.43 10.71
N LYS A 223 -16.56 15.52 9.72
CA LYS A 223 -15.94 14.18 9.86
C LYS A 223 -14.44 14.29 10.15
N ALA A 224 -13.72 15.13 9.41
CA ALA A 224 -12.29 15.36 9.61
C ALA A 224 -11.99 16.05 10.96
N PHE A 225 -12.81 17.02 11.36
CA PHE A 225 -12.72 17.66 12.68
C PHE A 225 -12.89 16.64 13.78
N LEU A 226 -13.96 15.83 13.77
CA LEU A 226 -14.24 14.85 14.82
C LEU A 226 -13.14 13.79 14.91
N CYS A 227 -12.61 13.27 13.79
CA CYS A 227 -11.46 12.34 13.81
C CYS A 227 -10.21 12.94 14.47
N ARG A 228 -9.93 14.24 14.24
CA ARG A 228 -8.78 14.94 14.85
C ARG A 228 -9.04 15.30 16.32
N ALA A 229 -10.23 15.81 16.59
CA ALA A 229 -10.66 16.31 17.89
C ALA A 229 -10.89 15.18 18.90
N ALA A 230 -11.20 13.96 18.44
CA ALA A 230 -11.26 12.73 19.23
C ALA A 230 -9.99 12.42 20.04
N ARG A 231 -8.83 12.98 19.65
CA ARG A 231 -7.57 12.84 20.40
C ARG A 231 -7.46 13.85 21.55
N THR A 232 -7.92 15.08 21.33
CA THR A 232 -7.66 16.21 22.24
C THR A 232 -8.78 16.40 23.27
N TYR A 233 -10.04 16.23 22.90
CA TYR A 233 -11.19 16.53 23.77
C TYR A 233 -11.79 15.26 24.40
N GLU A 234 -12.35 15.38 25.60
CA GLU A 234 -13.12 14.32 26.28
C GLU A 234 -14.62 14.38 26.00
N SER A 235 -15.17 15.58 25.77
CA SER A 235 -16.58 15.73 25.45
C SER A 235 -16.85 16.89 24.49
N PHE A 236 -17.95 16.80 23.75
CA PHE A 236 -18.43 17.84 22.84
C PHE A 236 -19.91 18.12 23.07
N SER A 237 -20.28 19.39 23.25
CA SER A 237 -21.66 19.83 23.11
C SER A 237 -22.05 19.90 21.63
N LEU A 238 -23.20 19.32 21.26
CA LEU A 238 -23.74 19.43 19.90
C LEU A 238 -24.09 20.88 19.52
N GLU A 239 -24.38 21.75 20.49
CA GLU A 239 -24.68 23.17 20.24
C GLU A 239 -23.43 23.91 19.73
N SER A 240 -22.26 23.59 20.28
CA SER A 240 -20.99 24.13 19.80
C SER A 240 -20.70 23.67 18.37
N LEU A 241 -20.93 22.38 18.06
CA LEU A 241 -20.77 21.84 16.70
C LEU A 241 -21.77 22.45 15.70
N LYS A 242 -23.04 22.65 16.12
CA LYS A 242 -24.07 23.36 15.35
C LYS A 242 -23.61 24.77 14.98
N ASN A 243 -23.08 25.52 15.94
CA ASN A 243 -22.63 26.90 15.72
C ASN A 243 -21.36 26.97 14.87
N GLN A 244 -20.43 26.02 15.02
CA GLN A 244 -19.16 25.99 14.29
C GLN A 244 -19.30 25.56 12.81
N PHE A 245 -20.20 24.61 12.52
CA PHE A 245 -20.39 24.07 11.17
C PHE A 245 -21.66 24.57 10.47
N GLU A 246 -22.50 25.36 11.16
CA GLU A 246 -23.79 25.85 10.66
C GLU A 246 -24.64 24.70 10.06
N LEU A 247 -24.85 23.64 10.85
CA LEU A 247 -25.60 22.45 10.48
C LEU A 247 -26.79 22.24 11.43
N THR A 248 -27.88 21.69 10.91
CA THR A 248 -29.06 21.37 11.73
C THR A 248 -28.78 20.11 12.57
N ILE A 249 -29.25 20.06 13.82
CA ILE A 249 -29.03 18.93 14.74
C ILE A 249 -29.50 17.59 14.12
N GLY A 250 -30.63 17.61 13.40
CA GLY A 250 -31.16 16.45 12.67
C GLY A 250 -30.29 15.95 11.50
N GLN A 251 -29.32 16.74 11.01
CA GLN A 251 -28.29 16.29 10.06
C GLN A 251 -27.02 15.84 10.79
N LEU A 252 -26.66 16.54 11.87
CA LEU A 252 -25.48 16.25 12.71
C LEU A 252 -25.55 14.86 13.35
N LEU A 253 -26.67 14.53 13.99
CA LEU A 253 -26.86 13.25 14.71
C LEU A 253 -26.69 12.01 13.80
N PRO A 254 -27.34 11.90 12.62
CA PRO A 254 -27.11 10.78 11.71
C PRO A 254 -25.66 10.64 11.24
N ILE A 255 -24.93 11.74 11.05
CA ILE A 255 -23.52 11.70 10.64
C ILE A 255 -22.66 11.15 11.78
N VAL A 256 -22.82 11.68 13.00
CA VAL A 256 -22.11 11.23 14.20
C VAL A 256 -22.41 9.76 14.48
N ASN A 257 -23.69 9.36 14.50
CA ASN A 257 -24.10 7.98 14.72
C ASN A 257 -23.54 7.04 13.64
N LYS A 258 -23.50 7.47 12.36
CA LYS A 258 -22.87 6.70 11.26
C LYS A 258 -21.34 6.61 11.43
N MET A 259 -20.68 7.54 12.10
CA MET A 259 -19.25 7.44 12.44
C MET A 259 -19.00 6.49 13.63
N ILE A 260 -19.83 6.54 14.66
CA ILE A 260 -19.79 5.65 15.83
C ILE A 260 -20.04 4.20 15.40
N ILE A 261 -21.12 3.94 14.66
CA ILE A 261 -21.48 2.59 14.16
C ILE A 261 -20.40 2.03 13.22
N LYS A 262 -19.77 2.86 12.38
CA LYS A 262 -18.63 2.45 11.54
C LYS A 262 -17.33 2.23 12.34
N GLY A 263 -17.32 2.42 13.66
CA GLY A 263 -16.15 2.27 14.52
C GLY A 263 -15.05 3.31 14.29
N LYS A 264 -15.35 4.38 13.53
CA LYS A 264 -14.38 5.45 13.21
C LYS A 264 -14.01 6.27 14.43
N ILE A 265 -14.98 6.43 15.33
CA ILE A 265 -14.84 7.12 16.60
C ILE A 265 -15.42 6.20 17.68
N GLN A 266 -14.65 5.98 18.75
CA GLN A 266 -15.13 5.37 19.99
C GLN A 266 -15.61 6.49 20.90
N ALA A 267 -16.93 6.70 20.86
CA ALA A 267 -17.62 7.74 21.60
C ALA A 267 -19.04 7.27 21.88
N HIS A 268 -19.53 7.59 23.07
CA HIS A 268 -20.89 7.37 23.49
C HIS A 268 -21.70 8.66 23.40
N LEU A 269 -22.88 8.59 22.80
CA LEU A 269 -23.85 9.67 22.84
C LEU A 269 -24.59 9.58 24.18
N SER A 270 -24.66 10.69 24.93
CA SER A 270 -25.47 10.75 26.15
C SER A 270 -26.95 10.49 25.83
N LEU A 271 -27.72 10.00 26.80
CA LEU A 271 -29.15 9.68 26.65
C LEU A 271 -29.98 10.88 26.16
N ASP A 272 -29.64 12.09 26.62
CA ASP A 272 -30.28 13.35 26.19
C ASP A 272 -29.82 13.84 24.81
N SER A 273 -28.89 13.12 24.17
CA SER A 273 -28.27 13.45 22.87
C SER A 273 -27.58 14.82 22.78
N THR A 274 -27.44 15.57 23.88
CA THR A 274 -26.84 16.92 23.89
C THR A 274 -25.30 16.90 23.85
N ILE A 275 -24.70 15.85 24.42
CA ILE A 275 -23.24 15.72 24.62
C ILE A 275 -22.76 14.39 24.01
N ILE A 276 -21.68 14.47 23.23
CA ILE A 276 -20.88 13.32 22.82
C ILE A 276 -19.75 13.17 23.85
N ILE A 277 -19.65 12.02 24.50
CA ILE A 277 -18.55 11.67 25.41
C ILE A 277 -17.58 10.76 24.64
N MET A 278 -16.30 11.08 24.70
CA MET A 278 -15.22 10.30 24.09
C MET A 278 -14.69 9.29 25.10
N ASP A 279 -14.36 8.07 24.66
CA ASP A 279 -13.91 7.02 25.58
C ASP A 279 -12.47 7.30 26.06
N GLU A 280 -12.32 7.68 27.34
CA GLU A 280 -11.03 8.03 27.96
C GLU A 280 -10.00 6.90 27.89
N GLU A 281 -10.45 5.63 27.98
CA GLU A 281 -9.60 4.45 27.89
C GLU A 281 -8.76 4.43 26.60
N ARG A 282 -9.26 5.04 25.51
CA ARG A 282 -8.52 5.14 24.25
C ARG A 282 -7.53 6.30 24.20
N LYS A 283 -7.60 7.32 25.06
CA LYS A 283 -6.57 8.38 25.13
C LYS A 283 -5.25 7.82 25.66
N VAL A 284 -5.28 7.25 26.87
CA VAL A 284 -4.11 6.60 27.49
C VAL A 284 -3.64 5.41 26.66
N SER A 285 -4.57 4.63 26.11
CA SER A 285 -4.22 3.58 25.17
C SER A 285 -3.68 4.12 23.84
N SER A 286 -3.97 5.34 23.37
CA SER A 286 -3.52 5.78 22.02
C SER A 286 -2.00 5.92 21.94
N GLU A 287 -1.37 6.54 22.94
CA GLU A 287 0.10 6.73 22.94
C GLU A 287 0.83 5.40 23.13
N ALA A 288 0.35 4.57 24.06
CA ALA A 288 0.86 3.21 24.25
C ALA A 288 0.64 2.33 22.99
N LYS A 289 -0.52 2.46 22.33
CA LYS A 289 -0.89 1.73 21.12
C LYS A 289 -0.20 2.27 19.88
N GLU A 290 0.23 3.51 19.83
CA GLU A 290 1.07 4.04 18.75
C GLU A 290 2.46 3.39 18.79
N LEU A 291 3.09 3.29 19.96
CA LEU A 291 4.33 2.54 20.14
C LEU A 291 4.13 1.03 19.90
N GLN A 292 3.05 0.43 20.39
CA GLN A 292 2.71 -0.96 20.12
C GLN A 292 2.43 -1.22 18.63
N GLN A 293 1.77 -0.30 17.94
CA GLN A 293 1.46 -0.39 16.51
C GLN A 293 2.70 -0.14 15.65
N LEU A 294 3.64 0.69 16.08
CA LEU A 294 4.98 0.80 15.49
C LEU A 294 5.78 -0.49 15.71
N SER A 295 5.74 -1.08 16.90
CA SER A 295 6.37 -2.38 17.17
C SER A 295 5.80 -3.48 16.27
N PHE A 296 4.47 -3.53 16.12
CA PHE A 296 3.79 -4.44 15.20
C PHE A 296 4.18 -4.20 13.72
N GLN A 297 4.30 -2.94 13.28
CA GLN A 297 4.83 -2.61 11.94
C GLN A 297 6.25 -3.11 11.73
N TYR A 298 7.11 -3.03 12.75
CA TYR A 298 8.46 -3.57 12.66
C TYR A 298 8.43 -5.11 12.61
N SER A 299 7.56 -5.78 13.37
CA SER A 299 7.34 -7.23 13.27
C SER A 299 6.88 -7.67 11.88
N GLU A 300 5.81 -7.07 11.31
CA GLU A 300 5.33 -7.39 9.95
C GLU A 300 6.41 -7.12 8.88
N LYS A 301 7.21 -6.04 9.02
CA LYS A 301 8.31 -5.76 8.10
C LYS A 301 9.46 -6.75 8.25
N LEU A 302 9.77 -7.20 9.47
CA LEU A 302 10.78 -8.23 9.71
C LEU A 302 10.34 -9.57 9.13
N GLU A 303 9.07 -9.93 9.28
CA GLU A 303 8.47 -11.12 8.65
C GLU A 303 8.54 -11.04 7.12
N GLY A 304 8.13 -9.91 6.52
CA GLY A 304 8.29 -9.68 5.08
C GLY A 304 9.75 -9.70 4.61
N MET A 305 10.69 -9.21 5.43
CA MET A 305 12.13 -9.32 5.15
C MET A 305 12.62 -10.78 5.23
N ILE A 306 12.16 -11.56 6.21
CA ILE A 306 12.44 -13.00 6.32
C ILE A 306 11.92 -13.72 5.08
N GLU A 307 10.67 -13.49 4.67
CA GLU A 307 10.13 -14.06 3.43
C GLU A 307 10.98 -13.70 2.20
N THR A 308 11.45 -12.44 2.07
CA THR A 308 12.31 -12.07 0.95
C THR A 308 13.69 -12.72 1.02
N ASN A 309 14.22 -12.92 2.24
CA ASN A 309 15.49 -13.63 2.44
C ASN A 309 15.35 -15.12 2.12
N GLU A 310 14.25 -15.76 2.52
CA GLU A 310 13.94 -17.15 2.16
C GLU A 310 13.78 -17.30 0.65
N LYS A 311 13.01 -16.42 -0.02
CA LYS A 311 12.88 -16.40 -1.49
C LYS A 311 14.23 -16.18 -2.19
N LEU A 312 15.11 -15.35 -1.63
CA LEU A 312 16.47 -15.15 -2.14
C LEU A 312 17.36 -16.38 -1.90
N ILE A 313 17.25 -17.05 -0.75
CA ILE A 313 17.96 -18.29 -0.46
C ILE A 313 17.50 -19.40 -1.40
N ASP A 314 16.20 -19.54 -1.65
CA ASP A 314 15.63 -20.50 -2.61
C ASP A 314 16.10 -20.21 -4.05
N MET A 315 16.16 -18.94 -4.46
CA MET A 315 16.75 -18.55 -5.75
C MET A 315 18.27 -18.83 -5.81
N LEU A 316 19.00 -18.68 -4.70
CA LEU A 316 20.44 -18.92 -4.62
C LEU A 316 20.80 -20.43 -4.52
N ALA A 317 19.91 -21.23 -3.93
CA ALA A 317 20.05 -22.68 -3.76
C ALA A 317 19.52 -23.46 -4.98
N GLY A 318 18.43 -22.98 -5.59
CA GLY A 318 17.93 -23.47 -6.88
C GLY A 318 18.75 -22.97 -8.08
N GLY A 319 19.48 -21.87 -7.90
CA GLY A 319 20.46 -21.37 -8.87
C GLY A 319 21.82 -22.07 -8.76
N SER A 320 22.47 -22.29 -9.91
CA SER A 320 23.74 -23.02 -10.05
C SER A 320 24.92 -22.53 -9.17
N LEU A 321 24.83 -21.33 -8.58
CA LEU A 321 25.90 -20.70 -7.79
C LEU A 321 26.34 -21.49 -6.56
N TYR A 322 25.42 -22.12 -5.81
CA TYR A 322 25.83 -22.87 -4.61
C TYR A 322 26.63 -24.12 -4.97
N SER A 323 26.28 -24.76 -6.10
CA SER A 323 27.03 -25.89 -6.66
C SER A 323 28.42 -25.46 -7.17
N THR A 324 28.56 -24.30 -7.81
CA THR A 324 29.88 -23.82 -8.26
C THR A 324 30.77 -23.44 -7.07
N TYR A 325 30.27 -22.68 -6.09
CA TYR A 325 31.03 -22.33 -4.89
C TYR A 325 31.47 -23.57 -4.07
N ALA A 326 30.60 -24.58 -3.95
CA ALA A 326 30.96 -25.82 -3.26
C ALA A 326 32.03 -26.62 -4.03
N LYS A 327 31.92 -26.73 -5.36
CA LYS A 327 32.90 -27.42 -6.21
C LYS A 327 34.26 -26.71 -6.22
N GLU A 328 34.26 -25.38 -6.30
CA GLU A 328 35.48 -24.56 -6.31
C GLU A 328 36.23 -24.66 -4.98
N LYS A 329 35.50 -24.63 -3.85
CA LYS A 329 36.08 -24.84 -2.51
C LYS A 329 36.61 -26.27 -2.30
N ALA A 330 35.94 -27.27 -2.86
CA ALA A 330 36.41 -28.66 -2.84
C ALA A 330 37.67 -28.89 -3.69
N ALA A 331 37.74 -28.27 -4.88
CA ALA A 331 38.93 -28.33 -5.74
C ALA A 331 40.17 -27.76 -5.04
N GLN A 332 40.04 -26.58 -4.41
CA GLN A 332 41.13 -25.96 -3.64
C GLN A 332 41.59 -26.78 -2.42
N GLN A 333 40.71 -27.61 -1.84
CA GLN A 333 41.10 -28.54 -0.76
C GLN A 333 41.81 -29.79 -1.30
N ALA A 334 41.35 -30.33 -2.43
CA ALA A 334 42.01 -31.47 -3.08
C ALA A 334 43.44 -31.11 -3.56
N GLU A 335 43.61 -29.93 -4.15
CA GLU A 335 44.92 -29.43 -4.62
C GLU A 335 45.90 -29.22 -3.47
N LYS A 336 45.43 -28.66 -2.33
CA LYS A 336 46.25 -28.57 -1.10
C LYS A 336 46.58 -29.94 -0.52
N ALA A 337 45.66 -30.90 -0.54
CA ALA A 337 45.91 -32.26 -0.08
C ALA A 337 46.97 -32.98 -0.95
N ALA A 338 46.93 -32.79 -2.27
CA ALA A 338 47.93 -33.31 -3.20
C ALA A 338 49.33 -32.73 -2.90
N GLN A 339 49.44 -31.40 -2.75
CA GLN A 339 50.70 -30.74 -2.39
C GLN A 339 51.25 -31.21 -1.04
N TYR A 340 50.39 -31.46 -0.04
CA TYR A 340 50.82 -32.03 1.25
C TYR A 340 51.30 -33.49 1.11
N SER A 341 50.66 -34.29 0.25
CA SER A 341 51.06 -35.68 -0.03
C SER A 341 52.42 -35.75 -0.74
N GLU A 342 52.62 -34.97 -1.80
CA GLU A 342 53.92 -34.89 -2.49
C GLU A 342 55.04 -34.45 -1.55
N ARG A 343 54.76 -33.47 -0.68
CA ARG A 343 55.72 -32.96 0.31
C ARG A 343 56.02 -33.95 1.44
N GLN A 344 55.12 -34.91 1.71
CA GLN A 344 55.39 -36.05 2.59
C GLN A 344 56.20 -37.14 1.88
N ALA A 345 55.88 -37.46 0.62
CA ALA A 345 56.64 -38.41 -0.18
C ALA A 345 58.11 -37.98 -0.35
N ALA A 346 58.36 -36.70 -0.62
CA ALA A 346 59.71 -36.13 -0.70
C ALA A 346 60.48 -36.23 0.63
N LYS A 347 59.80 -36.10 1.78
CA LYS A 347 60.42 -36.28 3.11
C LYS A 347 60.72 -37.74 3.43
N ALA A 348 59.85 -38.67 3.04
CA ALA A 348 60.08 -40.10 3.22
C ALA A 348 61.30 -40.59 2.42
N GLN A 349 61.54 -40.04 1.22
CA GLN A 349 62.74 -40.33 0.43
C GLN A 349 64.03 -39.79 1.09
N GLN A 350 63.98 -38.64 1.79
CA GLN A 350 65.15 -38.12 2.52
C GLN A 350 65.47 -38.90 3.80
N GLN A 351 64.48 -39.43 4.52
CA GLN A 351 64.72 -40.19 5.76
C GLN A 351 65.42 -41.54 5.55
N ASN A 352 65.35 -42.12 4.36
CA ASN A 352 65.96 -43.42 4.06
C ASN A 352 67.47 -43.35 3.71
N GLN A 353 68.11 -42.18 3.87
CA GLN A 353 69.56 -42.00 3.68
C GLN A 353 70.34 -41.68 4.97
N GLN A 354 69.67 -41.58 6.13
CA GLN A 354 70.31 -41.20 7.41
C GLN A 354 69.97 -42.15 8.58
N GLN A 355 70.22 -43.44 8.40
CA GLN A 355 70.34 -44.39 9.53
C GLN A 355 71.52 -45.34 9.30
N ASN A 356 72.73 -44.88 9.62
CA ASN A 356 73.89 -45.76 9.71
C ASN A 356 75.00 -45.21 10.63
N GLN A 357 74.71 -45.07 11.94
CA GLN A 357 75.63 -45.43 13.06
C GLN A 357 74.96 -45.21 14.43
N PRO A 358 75.27 -45.99 15.49
CA PRO A 358 74.47 -46.01 16.72
C PRO A 358 75.22 -45.72 18.05
N ALA A 359 74.41 -45.61 19.11
CA ALA A 359 74.65 -46.06 20.50
C ALA A 359 75.07 -45.05 21.61
N ALA A 360 74.77 -45.48 22.85
CA ALA A 360 75.04 -44.94 24.19
C ALA A 360 74.20 -43.76 24.70
N ALA A 361 73.97 -43.57 26.02
CA ALA A 361 73.62 -44.47 27.16
C ALA A 361 73.61 -43.63 28.47
N GLY A 362 72.77 -43.97 29.46
CA GLY A 362 72.75 -43.35 30.81
C GLY A 362 72.06 -41.97 30.83
N ASP A 363 71.10 -41.61 31.69
CA ASP A 363 70.71 -41.98 33.08
C ASP A 363 71.33 -41.10 34.19
N ASP A 364 70.44 -40.67 35.09
CA ASP A 364 70.56 -39.85 36.32
C ASP A 364 71.32 -38.50 36.35
N GLY A 365 70.71 -37.51 37.03
CA GLY A 365 71.29 -36.17 37.20
C GLY A 365 70.37 -35.09 37.82
N PHE A 366 69.82 -35.32 39.00
CA PHE A 366 68.98 -34.34 39.73
C PHE A 366 69.84 -33.17 40.28
N THR A 367 69.43 -31.91 40.10
CA THR A 367 69.75 -30.80 41.04
C THR A 367 68.86 -29.57 40.83
N ASN A 368 68.79 -28.71 41.85
CA ASN A 368 67.73 -27.72 42.09
C ASN A 368 68.27 -26.28 42.18
N SER A 369 67.35 -25.31 42.27
CA SER A 369 67.50 -23.86 42.54
C SER A 369 67.69 -22.93 41.31
N GLY A 370 67.03 -21.77 41.26
CA GLY A 370 66.02 -21.25 42.21
C GLY A 370 65.47 -19.84 41.89
N ALA A 371 64.86 -19.22 42.90
CA ALA A 371 64.26 -17.86 42.96
C ALA A 371 63.02 -17.61 42.06
N ARG A 372 61.77 -17.48 42.56
CA ARG A 372 61.15 -16.60 43.60
C ARG A 372 60.92 -15.13 43.18
N ARG A 373 59.64 -14.78 42.99
CA ARG A 373 58.85 -13.59 43.42
C ARG A 373 57.76 -13.31 42.37
N GLY A 374 56.48 -13.07 42.67
CA GLY A 374 55.62 -13.20 43.87
C GLY A 374 54.16 -13.36 43.37
N ALA A 375 53.20 -14.00 44.07
CA ALA A 375 52.62 -13.63 45.38
C ALA A 375 51.98 -12.22 45.32
N GLU A 376 50.69 -11.97 45.62
CA GLU A 376 49.54 -12.77 46.13
C GLU A 376 48.26 -12.36 45.34
N GLY A 377 47.11 -13.05 45.31
CA GLY A 377 46.37 -13.81 46.35
C GLY A 377 45.20 -12.95 46.88
N ASP A 378 44.11 -13.45 47.47
CA ASP A 378 43.53 -14.79 47.58
C ASP A 378 42.07 -14.64 48.10
N GLY A 379 41.25 -15.70 48.01
CA GLY A 379 40.02 -15.84 48.80
C GLY A 379 38.70 -15.54 48.07
N GLY A 380 37.68 -16.42 48.06
CA GLY A 380 37.68 -17.81 48.50
C GLY A 380 36.29 -18.39 48.82
N ASN A 381 36.08 -19.67 48.43
CA ASN A 381 35.26 -20.66 49.14
C ASN A 381 33.70 -20.43 49.14
N ARG A 382 32.84 -21.31 48.60
CA ARG A 382 32.54 -22.69 49.06
C ARG A 382 31.50 -23.42 48.20
N ARG A 383 31.65 -24.76 48.09
CA ARG A 383 30.62 -25.86 47.98
C ARG A 383 29.55 -25.78 46.87
N GLY A 384 29.17 -26.86 46.17
CA GLY A 384 29.54 -28.30 46.14
C GLY A 384 28.76 -28.97 44.97
N GLY A 385 28.78 -30.27 44.66
CA GLY A 385 29.46 -31.43 45.22
C GLY A 385 28.58 -32.70 45.12
N HIS A 386 29.05 -33.75 44.39
CA HIS A 386 28.47 -35.13 44.25
C HIS A 386 27.20 -35.30 43.36
N LYS A 387 26.82 -36.47 42.78
CA LYS A 387 27.38 -37.84 42.48
C LYS A 387 26.34 -38.58 41.55
N SER A 388 26.49 -39.82 41.05
CA SER A 388 27.58 -40.52 40.31
C SER A 388 27.16 -41.98 39.96
N GLY A 389 27.25 -42.42 38.69
CA GLY A 389 26.99 -43.82 38.25
C GLY A 389 25.50 -44.19 38.05
N GLU A 390 25.13 -45.34 37.44
CA GLU A 390 25.93 -46.40 36.80
C GLU A 390 25.08 -47.31 35.86
N ARG A 391 25.72 -47.88 34.81
CA ARG A 391 25.48 -49.16 34.08
C ARG A 391 24.07 -49.72 33.73
N GLY A 392 23.98 -50.19 32.46
CA GLY A 392 23.18 -51.36 32.01
C GLY A 392 22.11 -51.06 30.95
N GLY A 393 21.83 -51.87 29.91
CA GLY A 393 22.48 -53.10 29.43
C GLY A 393 21.50 -54.12 28.79
N ARG A 394 21.67 -54.40 27.48
CA ARG A 394 21.08 -55.50 26.62
C ARG A 394 19.70 -55.33 25.95
N GLY A 395 19.65 -55.75 24.67
CA GLY A 395 18.46 -56.26 23.94
C GLY A 395 17.91 -55.32 22.84
N GLY A 396 17.82 -55.67 21.55
CA GLY A 396 18.45 -56.76 20.78
C GLY A 396 17.51 -57.71 20.02
N LYS A 397 16.98 -57.32 18.84
CA LYS A 397 16.75 -58.19 17.64
C LYS A 397 16.05 -57.49 16.44
N ARG A 398 16.51 -57.83 15.22
CA ARG A 398 15.80 -58.11 13.93
C ARG A 398 14.40 -57.48 13.73
N GLY A 399 14.03 -56.80 12.64
CA GLY A 399 14.34 -56.95 11.19
C GLY A 399 12.99 -56.84 10.41
N GLY A 400 12.85 -56.54 9.12
CA GLY A 400 13.81 -56.24 8.04
C GLY A 400 13.09 -55.73 6.76
N LYS A 401 13.82 -55.68 5.64
CA LYS A 401 13.47 -55.14 4.29
C LYS A 401 12.09 -55.44 3.69
N ARG A 402 11.56 -54.44 2.95
CA ARG A 402 11.15 -54.44 1.51
C ARG A 402 10.72 -52.99 1.16
N ASP A 403 11.21 -52.27 0.14
CA ASP A 403 11.29 -52.53 -1.32
C ASP A 403 9.90 -52.80 -1.93
N GLY A 404 9.36 -52.07 -2.92
CA GLY A 404 9.83 -50.92 -3.71
C GLY A 404 8.89 -50.64 -4.92
N ASP A 405 9.24 -49.65 -5.76
CA ASP A 405 8.64 -49.26 -7.06
C ASP A 405 7.17 -48.74 -7.15
N GLY A 406 6.81 -47.87 -8.11
CA GLY A 406 7.67 -47.16 -9.07
C GLY A 406 6.93 -46.50 -10.26
N ARG A 407 7.47 -45.34 -10.73
CA ARG A 407 7.57 -44.75 -12.10
C ARG A 407 6.35 -44.82 -13.07
N THR A 408 6.05 -43.83 -13.93
CA THR A 408 6.86 -43.19 -15.01
C THR A 408 6.23 -41.83 -15.44
N ALA A 409 6.99 -40.79 -15.82
CA ALA A 409 7.30 -40.29 -17.20
C ALA A 409 6.07 -39.72 -18.01
N ASP A 410 6.17 -38.76 -18.94
CA ASP A 410 7.32 -38.17 -19.66
C ASP A 410 6.99 -36.83 -20.37
N GLY A 411 8.02 -36.09 -20.82
CA GLY A 411 8.02 -35.08 -21.92
C GLY A 411 7.26 -33.74 -21.76
N ALA A 412 7.41 -32.76 -22.65
CA ALA A 412 8.52 -32.36 -23.55
C ALA A 412 8.25 -30.94 -24.13
N LYS A 413 9.25 -30.33 -24.80
CA LYS A 413 9.19 -29.01 -25.45
C LYS A 413 8.14 -28.92 -26.58
N GLU A 414 7.59 -27.72 -26.77
CA GLU A 414 7.84 -26.89 -27.98
C GLU A 414 7.76 -25.39 -27.63
#